data_AF-A0A7V3LGP9-F1
#
_entry.id   AF-A0A7V3LGP9-F1
#
_cell.length_a   1.000
_cell.length_b   1.000
_cell.length_c   1.000
_cell.angle_alpha   90.00
_cell.angle_beta   90.00
_cell.angle_gamma   90.00
#
_symmetry.space_group_name_H-M   'P 1'
#
loop_
_entity.id
_entity.type
_entity.pdbx_description
1 polymer ?
#
loop_
_entity_poly.entity_id
_entity_poly.type
_entity_poly.pdbx_seq_one_letter_code
_entity_poly.pdbx_strand_id
1 'polypeptide(L)'
;MDAGPTQLAEAPVLYGHWLSAILLAEAGLTRVALIGKLDSPLAQALLAPLGETFRPAIVLAAQDPSQTGTVTLGQSTLPLFQGKPVQSAPVAWVCHRQTCFPPVSTPEALRELLDGSPRSAPAA
;
A
#
# COMPACT_ATOMS: atom_id res chain seq x y z
N MET A 1 3.07 -28.01 -19.05
CA MET A 1 2.80 -26.85 -19.92
C MET A 1 4.13 -26.17 -20.13
N ASP A 2 4.83 -26.53 -21.21
CA ASP A 2 6.13 -25.96 -21.54
C ASP A 2 5.90 -24.57 -22.16
N ALA A 3 5.99 -23.54 -21.33
CA ALA A 3 5.98 -22.15 -21.79
C ALA A 3 7.38 -21.83 -22.35
N GLY A 4 7.58 -22.07 -23.65
CA GLY A 4 8.83 -21.75 -24.34
C GLY A 4 8.98 -20.23 -24.60
N PRO A 5 10.21 -19.73 -24.84
CA PRO A 5 10.50 -18.30 -25.01
C PRO A 5 9.76 -17.63 -26.18
N THR A 6 9.25 -18.41 -27.14
CA THR A 6 8.47 -17.92 -28.29
C THR A 6 7.09 -17.38 -27.89
N GLN A 7 6.42 -17.97 -26.90
CA GLN A 7 5.07 -17.54 -26.49
C GLN A 7 5.08 -16.16 -25.81
N LEU A 8 6.22 -15.76 -25.23
CA LEU A 8 6.42 -14.43 -24.65
C LEU A 8 6.39 -13.33 -25.73
N ALA A 9 6.96 -13.62 -26.91
CA ALA A 9 7.02 -12.70 -28.02
C ALA A 9 5.68 -12.58 -28.76
N GLU A 10 4.88 -13.64 -28.77
CA GLU A 10 3.57 -13.68 -29.45
C GLU A 10 2.47 -12.93 -28.68
N ALA A 11 2.54 -12.89 -27.34
CA ALA A 11 1.53 -12.26 -26.50
C ALA A 11 2.13 -11.55 -25.26
N PRO A 12 2.98 -10.53 -25.43
CA PRO A 12 3.73 -9.91 -24.33
C PRO A 12 2.82 -9.25 -23.27
N VAL A 13 1.71 -8.65 -23.69
CA VAL A 13 0.73 -8.02 -22.77
C VAL A 13 0.05 -9.07 -21.89
N LEU A 14 -0.41 -10.17 -22.49
CA LEU A 14 -1.05 -11.26 -21.76
C LEU A 14 -0.10 -11.85 -20.71
N TYR A 15 1.14 -12.12 -21.12
CA TYR A 15 2.13 -12.66 -20.21
C TYR A 15 2.50 -11.68 -19.10
N GLY A 16 2.60 -10.38 -19.39
CA GLY A 16 2.79 -9.33 -18.38
C GLY A 16 1.66 -9.28 -17.35
N HIS A 17 0.40 -9.41 -17.79
CA HIS A 17 -0.74 -9.52 -16.87
C HIS A 17 -0.68 -10.81 -16.03
N TRP A 18 -0.29 -11.93 -16.63
CA TRP A 18 -0.18 -13.20 -15.92
C TRP A 18 0.91 -13.16 -14.83
N LEU A 19 2.09 -12.61 -15.15
CA LEU A 19 3.15 -12.36 -14.16
C LEU A 19 2.69 -11.44 -13.03
N SER A 20 1.93 -10.38 -13.35
CA SER A 20 1.37 -9.47 -12.34
C SER A 20 0.37 -10.19 -11.43
N ALA A 21 -0.46 -11.06 -11.99
CA ALA A 21 -1.41 -11.86 -11.22
C ALA A 21 -0.68 -12.83 -10.28
N ILE A 22 0.37 -13.53 -10.76
CA ILE A 22 1.21 -14.40 -9.92
C ILE A 22 1.87 -13.60 -8.81
N LEU A 23 2.48 -12.45 -9.14
CA LEU A 23 3.10 -11.57 -8.15
C LEU A 23 2.13 -11.16 -7.04
N LEU A 24 0.91 -10.74 -7.40
CA LEU A 24 -0.11 -10.32 -6.43
C LEU A 24 -0.66 -11.49 -5.61
N ALA A 25 -0.80 -12.68 -6.21
CA ALA A 25 -1.27 -13.88 -5.54
C ALA A 25 -0.26 -14.38 -4.49
N GLU A 26 1.03 -14.38 -4.85
CA GLU A 26 2.13 -14.70 -3.95
C GLU A 26 2.25 -13.61 -2.90
N ALA A 27 2.80 -12.45 -3.29
CA ALA A 27 3.21 -11.40 -2.37
C ALA A 27 2.06 -10.86 -1.52
N GLY A 28 0.82 -10.88 -2.03
CA GLY A 28 -0.31 -10.19 -1.42
C GLY A 28 -0.22 -8.67 -1.52
N LEU A 29 -1.37 -7.99 -1.46
CA LEU A 29 -1.41 -6.53 -1.46
C LEU A 29 -1.07 -5.96 -0.10
N THR A 30 -0.08 -5.07 -0.08
CA THR A 30 0.19 -4.15 1.04
C THR A 30 -0.46 -2.82 0.72
N ARG A 31 -1.29 -2.32 1.64
CA ARG A 31 -2.05 -1.09 1.47
C ARG A 31 -1.68 -0.13 2.58
N VAL A 32 -1.29 1.08 2.22
CA VAL A 32 -0.90 2.14 3.14
C VAL A 32 -1.97 3.21 3.11
N ALA A 33 -2.63 3.40 4.23
CA ALA A 33 -3.59 4.49 4.42
C ALA A 33 -2.85 5.59 5.19
N LEU A 34 -2.76 6.80 4.64
CA LEU A 34 -2.23 7.96 5.35
C LEU A 34 -3.36 8.95 5.59
N ILE A 35 -3.56 9.36 6.84
CA ILE A 35 -4.54 10.40 7.20
C ILE A 35 -3.78 11.53 7.89
N GLY A 36 -3.87 12.74 7.35
CA GLY A 36 -3.22 13.92 7.92
C GLY A 36 -3.06 15.04 6.91
N LYS A 37 -2.62 16.20 7.38
CA LYS A 37 -2.38 17.37 6.53
C LYS A 37 -1.21 17.10 5.58
N LEU A 38 -1.48 16.95 4.28
CA LEU A 38 -0.51 16.37 3.33
C LEU A 38 0.64 17.31 2.97
N ASP A 39 0.45 18.61 3.07
CA ASP A 39 1.50 19.62 2.90
C ASP A 39 2.42 19.74 4.15
N SER A 40 2.09 19.07 5.25
CA SER A 40 2.86 19.19 6.49
C SER A 40 4.19 18.43 6.38
N PRO A 41 5.28 18.95 7.00
CA PRO A 41 6.57 18.25 7.02
C PRO A 41 6.49 16.83 7.59
N LEU A 42 5.60 16.61 8.56
CA LEU A 42 5.39 15.30 9.17
C LEU A 42 4.75 14.29 8.20
N ALA A 43 3.74 14.72 7.43
CA ALA A 43 3.13 13.85 6.43
C ALA A 43 4.12 13.51 5.30
N GLN A 44 4.91 14.50 4.85
CA GLN A 44 5.95 14.28 3.84
C GLN A 44 7.05 13.33 4.35
N ALA A 45 7.47 13.46 5.61
CA ALA A 45 8.40 12.53 6.23
C ALA A 45 7.82 11.11 6.28
N LEU A 46 6.53 10.94 6.60
CA LEU A 46 5.86 9.64 6.58
C LEU A 46 5.70 9.06 5.17
N LEU A 47 5.67 9.87 4.12
CA LEU A 47 5.60 9.37 2.73
C LEU A 47 6.96 8.91 2.20
N ALA A 48 8.07 9.45 2.71
CA ALA A 48 9.40 9.17 2.20
C ALA A 48 9.76 7.68 2.14
N PRO A 49 9.49 6.84 3.16
CA PRO A 49 9.81 5.41 3.12
C PRO A 49 9.15 4.63 1.98
N LEU A 50 8.03 5.13 1.43
CA LEU A 50 7.32 4.48 0.33
C LEU A 50 8.07 4.60 -1.01
N GLY A 51 8.92 5.63 -1.15
CA GLY A 51 9.72 5.87 -2.36
C GLY A 51 11.14 5.32 -2.29
N GLU A 52 11.60 4.87 -1.12
CA GLU A 52 12.99 4.42 -0.90
C GLU A 52 13.29 3.05 -1.52
N THR A 53 12.29 2.19 -1.69
CA THR A 53 12.46 0.82 -2.17
C THR A 53 11.32 0.46 -3.12
N PHE A 54 11.65 -0.19 -4.23
CA PHE A 54 10.65 -0.68 -5.16
C PHE A 54 9.82 -1.82 -4.55
N ARG A 55 8.53 -1.57 -4.29
CA ARG A 55 7.57 -2.53 -3.74
C ARG A 55 6.40 -2.69 -4.70
N PRO A 56 6.40 -3.67 -5.61
CA PRO A 56 5.45 -3.71 -6.73
C PRO A 56 4.01 -4.05 -6.32
N ALA A 57 3.79 -4.60 -5.13
CA ALA A 57 2.47 -4.95 -4.60
C ALA A 57 1.98 -3.98 -3.50
N ILE A 58 2.40 -2.71 -3.55
CA ILE A 58 1.96 -1.67 -2.61
C ILE A 58 0.94 -0.73 -3.23
N VAL A 59 -0.07 -0.33 -2.45
CA VAL A 59 -1.03 0.71 -2.81
C VAL A 59 -1.06 1.75 -1.70
N LEU A 60 -0.87 3.02 -2.05
CA LEU A 60 -1.00 4.14 -1.13
C LEU A 60 -2.33 4.85 -1.39
N ALA A 61 -3.08 5.16 -0.33
CA ALA A 61 -4.10 6.19 -0.37
C ALA A 61 -3.83 7.19 0.76
N ALA A 62 -3.88 8.48 0.43
CA ALA A 62 -3.68 9.56 1.38
C ALA A 62 -4.93 10.44 1.44
N GLN A 63 -5.33 10.86 2.64
CA GLN A 63 -6.48 11.73 2.86
C GLN A 63 -6.06 12.90 3.76
N ASP A 64 -6.34 14.11 3.28
CA ASP A 64 -6.21 15.34 4.05
C ASP A 64 -7.56 15.75 4.65
N PRO A 65 -7.74 15.66 5.98
CA PRO A 65 -8.98 16.08 6.63
C PRO A 65 -9.24 17.59 6.53
N SER A 66 -8.20 18.41 6.33
CA SER A 66 -8.33 19.87 6.24
C SER A 66 -8.79 20.34 4.86
N GLN A 67 -8.62 19.51 3.83
CA GLN A 67 -9.01 19.83 2.46
C GLN A 67 -10.45 19.40 2.12
N THR A 68 -11.18 18.74 3.04
CA THR A 68 -12.45 18.11 2.71
C THR A 68 -13.68 18.88 3.20
N GLY A 69 -14.28 19.60 2.25
CA GLY A 69 -15.70 19.94 2.26
C GLY A 69 -16.64 18.77 1.91
N THR A 70 -16.19 17.51 1.78
CA THR A 70 -17.12 16.40 1.42
C THR A 70 -16.63 14.96 1.66
N VAL A 71 -15.73 14.68 2.62
CA VAL A 71 -15.48 13.27 3.00
C VAL A 71 -15.27 13.14 4.49
N THR A 72 -16.35 12.92 5.24
CA THR A 72 -16.27 12.36 6.59
C THR A 72 -15.61 10.97 6.50
N LEU A 73 -14.70 10.62 7.41
CA LEU A 73 -13.95 9.34 7.36
C LEU A 73 -14.81 8.07 7.37
N GLY A 74 -16.10 8.16 7.72
CA GLY A 74 -17.08 7.09 7.56
C GLY A 74 -17.77 7.03 6.19
N GLN A 75 -17.55 8.03 5.34
CA GLN A 75 -18.10 8.17 3.98
C GLN A 75 -17.01 8.22 2.90
N SER A 76 -15.75 8.02 3.27
CA SER A 76 -14.70 7.79 2.27
C SER A 76 -15.06 6.56 1.46
N THR A 77 -15.17 6.71 0.15
CA THR A 77 -15.55 5.63 -0.76
C THR A 77 -14.48 4.54 -0.85
N LEU A 78 -13.26 4.83 -0.40
CA LEU A 78 -12.18 3.85 -0.39
C LEU A 78 -12.25 2.97 0.87
N PRO A 79 -12.39 1.63 0.72
CA PRO A 79 -12.41 0.70 1.85
C PRO A 79 -11.18 0.81 2.77
N LEU A 80 -10.07 1.33 2.25
CA LEU A 80 -8.83 1.47 3.00
C LEU A 80 -8.94 2.43 4.20
N PHE A 81 -9.84 3.42 4.16
CA PHE A 81 -10.03 4.39 5.26
C PHE A 81 -11.10 3.99 6.27
N GLN A 82 -11.89 2.95 6.00
CA GLN A 82 -12.95 2.52 6.91
C GLN A 82 -12.38 2.14 8.28
N GLY A 83 -13.00 2.68 9.35
CA GLY A 83 -12.60 2.43 10.74
C GLY A 83 -11.30 3.10 11.18
N LYS A 84 -10.69 3.98 10.37
CA LYS A 84 -9.46 4.71 10.74
C LYS A 84 -9.82 6.13 11.19
N PRO A 85 -9.53 6.53 12.44
CA PRO A 85 -9.90 7.85 12.95
C PRO A 85 -8.96 8.97 12.44
N VAL A 86 -9.46 10.21 12.35
CA VAL A 86 -8.60 11.41 12.23
C VAL A 86 -7.83 11.55 13.55
N GLN A 87 -6.55 11.84 13.46
CA GLN A 87 -5.73 12.26 14.59
C GLN A 87 -5.24 13.71 14.42
N SER A 88 -4.72 14.29 15.49
CA SER A 88 -4.14 15.64 15.47
C SER A 88 -2.85 15.74 14.66
N ALA A 89 -2.13 14.62 14.52
CA ALA A 89 -0.93 14.50 13.71
C ALA A 89 -1.13 13.49 12.56
N PRO A 90 -0.37 13.61 11.45
CA PRO A 90 -0.38 12.62 10.40
C PRO A 90 -0.06 11.22 10.92
N VAL A 91 -0.81 10.24 10.42
CA VAL A 91 -0.70 8.85 10.83
C VAL A 91 -0.91 7.93 9.64
N ALA A 92 -0.12 6.86 9.60
CA ALA A 92 -0.17 5.83 8.58
C ALA A 92 -0.64 4.49 9.16
N TRP A 93 -1.43 3.75 8.39
CA TRP A 93 -1.78 2.36 8.66
C TRP A 93 -1.25 1.51 7.53
N VAL A 94 -0.53 0.44 7.88
CA VAL A 94 -0.12 -0.59 6.94
C VAL A 94 -1.07 -1.77 7.09
N CYS A 95 -1.70 -2.16 5.99
CA CYS A 95 -2.54 -3.35 5.93
C CYS A 95 -1.97 -4.33 4.92
N HIS A 96 -1.74 -5.56 5.35
CA HIS A 96 -1.30 -6.64 4.49
C HIS A 96 -2.41 -7.68 4.40
N ARG A 97 -2.82 -8.04 3.18
CA ARG A 97 -4.01 -8.89 2.95
C ARG A 97 -5.22 -8.34 3.72
N GLN A 98 -5.88 -9.11 4.58
CA GLN A 98 -7.07 -8.66 5.34
C GLN A 98 -6.73 -8.04 6.70
N THR A 99 -5.46 -8.00 7.10
CA THR A 99 -5.03 -7.57 8.44
C THR A 99 -4.34 -6.22 8.38
N CYS A 100 -4.56 -5.37 9.40
CA CYS A 100 -3.86 -4.10 9.56
C CYS A 100 -3.00 -4.13 10.81
N PHE A 101 -1.81 -3.55 10.72
CA PHE A 101 -0.95 -3.27 11.85
C PHE A 101 -1.45 -2.05 12.64
N PRO A 102 -0.96 -1.85 13.87
CA PRO A 102 -1.19 -0.61 14.61
C PRO A 102 -0.76 0.63 13.81
N PRO A 103 -1.43 1.78 14.02
CA PRO A 103 -1.04 3.04 13.38
C PRO A 103 0.37 3.46 13.76
N VAL A 104 1.09 4.08 12.81
CA VAL A 104 2.44 4.64 13.01
C VAL A 104 2.46 6.12 12.61
N SER A 105 3.25 6.91 13.34
CA SER A 105 3.40 8.36 13.13
C SER A 105 4.84 8.79 12.83
N THR A 106 5.77 7.85 12.74
CA THR A 106 7.19 8.09 12.45
C THR A 106 7.64 7.37 11.18
N PRO A 107 8.52 7.96 10.37
CA PRO A 107 9.08 7.32 9.17
C PRO A 107 9.76 5.98 9.46
N GLU A 108 10.46 5.88 10.60
CA GLU A 108 11.23 4.69 11.01
C GLU A 108 10.29 3.50 11.25
N ALA A 109 9.27 3.69 12.08
CA ALA A 109 8.26 2.65 12.34
C ALA A 109 7.50 2.25 11.06
N LEU A 110 7.23 3.20 10.15
CA LEU A 110 6.63 2.85 8.87
C LEU A 110 7.57 1.98 8.03
N ARG A 111 8.85 2.33 7.96
CA ARG A 111 9.87 1.55 7.24
C ARG A 111 9.96 0.13 7.79
N GLU A 112 9.99 -0.03 9.11
CA GLU A 112 9.99 -1.34 9.77
C GLU A 112 8.77 -2.19 9.38
N LEU A 113 7.57 -1.60 9.35
CA LEU A 113 6.37 -2.31 8.90
C LEU A 113 6.44 -2.68 7.41
N LEU A 114 7.00 -1.81 6.57
CA LEU A 114 7.14 -2.07 5.13
C LEU A 114 8.16 -3.17 4.83
N ASP A 115 9.24 -3.27 5.61
CA ASP A 115 10.29 -4.27 5.48
C ASP A 115 9.93 -5.60 6.15
N GLY A 116 9.19 -5.52 7.26
CA GLY A 116 8.77 -6.66 8.08
C GLY A 116 7.42 -7.27 7.66
N SER A 117 6.59 -6.58 6.86
CA SER A 117 5.39 -7.18 6.28
C SER A 117 5.84 -8.43 5.51
N PRO A 118 5.45 -9.64 5.94
CA PRO A 118 6.05 -10.86 5.43
C PRO A 118 5.89 -10.88 3.92
N ARG A 119 7.02 -10.83 3.21
CA ARG A 119 7.08 -11.43 1.87
C ARG A 119 6.62 -12.86 2.11
N SER A 120 5.39 -13.15 1.74
CA SER A 120 4.83 -14.50 1.81
C SER A 120 5.91 -15.49 1.36
N ALA A 121 6.35 -16.36 2.26
CA ALA A 121 7.06 -17.55 1.83
C ALA A 121 6.15 -18.27 0.82
N PRO A 122 6.70 -18.81 -0.28
CA PRO A 122 5.90 -19.44 -1.32
C PRO A 122 5.00 -20.51 -0.69
N ALA A 123 3.73 -20.52 -1.09
CA ALA A 123 2.82 -21.58 -0.70
C ALA A 123 3.40 -22.92 -1.17
N ALA A 124 3.60 -23.85 -0.23
CA ALA A 124 4.10 -25.20 -0.49
C ALA A 124 3.09 -26.05 -1.26
#